data_AF-A0A8H2WIM2-F1
#
_entry.id   AF-A0A8H2WIM2-F1
#
_cell.length_a   1.000
_cell.length_b   1.000
_cell.length_c   1.000
_cell.angle_alpha   90.00
_cell.angle_beta   90.00
_cell.angle_gamma   90.00
#
_symmetry.space_group_name_H-M   'P 1'
#
loop_
_entity.id
_entity.type
_entity.pdbx_description
1 polymer ?
#
loop_
_entity_poly.entity_id
_entity_poly.type
_entity_poly.pdbx_seq_one_letter_code
_entity_poly.pdbx_strand_id
1 'polypeptide(L)'
;MKAQSEGKDKLLVVTCFVEHFQGGERMILPEIGGFYKEDAEYLLEKLWENRVAFLQASGILSWQGTPGWSALLAIIWHYMRQTDNSTLPLKRLRNLILRYAMSAPRPECYLLEDMVVAIEKHLPPPTPGNEELPPVDEYDVEFMGEVFMRYLDVPLALKEGTRASCDLMGYPFGLVYHNTLTTLPDRAPSLLSAVIERVWGILEETGSKFTPQERILHSFDYALNAITSMSLALRLLDNYSDHDQTIETATVVWTELLRNVNILELVGRLCSIIAISTNNSGSELLICPARLEYFMKSTRRLMAELKDIIQVHALENLNELSHMWHKVFRHIERHLSLYPPGGPVQHRAKLCRSIWLEVGETFDFFPQTTEPDIYVPDAVGYTTAPGVVSRYTGMTVLLADTGTYA
;
A
#
# COMPACT_ATOMS: atom_id res chain seq x y z
N MET A 1 -11.59 28.27 5.46
CA MET A 1 -11.12 26.87 5.29
C MET A 1 -10.03 26.42 6.28
N LYS A 2 -9.58 27.25 7.23
CA LYS A 2 -8.59 26.84 8.27
C LYS A 2 -9.19 26.35 9.59
N ALA A 3 -10.47 26.62 9.85
CA ALA A 3 -11.14 26.34 11.13
C ALA A 3 -11.90 24.98 11.19
N GLN A 4 -11.94 24.23 10.09
CA GLN A 4 -12.64 22.93 10.03
C GLN A 4 -11.72 21.71 10.21
N SER A 5 -10.39 21.86 10.09
CA SER A 5 -9.45 20.75 10.38
C SER A 5 -9.14 20.64 11.88
N GLU A 6 -9.04 21.76 12.59
CA GLU A 6 -8.83 21.78 14.06
C GLU A 6 -10.01 21.20 14.86
N GLY A 7 -11.22 21.19 14.28
CA GLY A 7 -12.41 20.64 14.92
C GLY A 7 -12.50 19.10 14.90
N LYS A 8 -11.82 18.44 13.97
CA LYS A 8 -11.80 16.96 13.89
C LYS A 8 -10.74 16.35 14.81
N ASP A 9 -9.57 17.00 14.93
CA ASP A 9 -8.51 16.59 15.86
C ASP A 9 -8.97 16.70 17.33
N LYS A 10 -9.94 17.57 17.63
CA LYS A 10 -10.59 17.64 18.96
C LYS A 10 -11.58 16.51 19.21
N LEU A 11 -12.21 15.91 18.20
CA LEU A 11 -13.26 14.91 18.42
C LEU A 11 -12.70 13.54 18.85
N LEU A 12 -11.48 13.21 18.40
CA LEU A 12 -10.80 11.94 18.71
C LEU A 12 -10.16 11.89 20.10
N VAL A 13 -9.80 13.05 20.66
CA VAL A 13 -9.17 13.15 21.99
C VAL A 13 -10.22 13.26 23.11
N VAL A 14 -11.44 13.71 22.79
CA VAL A 14 -12.37 14.25 23.80
C VAL A 14 -13.37 13.23 24.36
N THR A 15 -13.50 12.01 23.84
CA THR A 15 -14.59 11.12 24.30
C THR A 15 -14.23 10.08 25.37
N CYS A 16 -12.95 9.80 25.67
CA CYS A 16 -12.61 8.77 26.67
C CYS A 16 -11.63 9.19 27.78
N PHE A 17 -10.97 10.35 27.69
CA PHE A 17 -9.96 10.75 28.68
C PHE A 17 -10.23 12.16 29.19
N VAL A 18 -10.77 12.25 30.41
CA VAL A 18 -10.96 13.53 31.10
C VAL A 18 -9.63 13.97 31.67
N GLU A 19 -9.00 14.94 31.03
CA GLU A 19 -7.78 15.59 31.51
C GLU A 19 -8.02 16.26 32.86
N HIS A 20 -7.14 15.99 33.82
CA HIS A 20 -7.12 16.66 35.11
C HIS A 20 -5.74 17.28 35.35
N PHE A 21 -5.72 18.36 36.13
CA PHE A 21 -4.49 19.00 36.58
C PHE A 21 -4.37 18.79 38.08
N GLN A 22 -3.34 18.07 38.52
CA GLN A 22 -3.01 17.88 39.92
C GLN A 22 -1.57 18.32 40.15
N GLY A 23 -1.33 19.23 41.09
CA GLY A 23 0.02 19.72 41.40
C GLY A 23 0.71 20.51 40.28
N GLY A 24 -0.02 20.92 39.23
CA GLY A 24 0.55 21.58 38.04
C GLY A 24 0.91 20.63 36.90
N GLU A 25 0.75 19.33 37.10
CA GLU A 25 1.01 18.28 36.11
C GLU A 25 -0.29 17.80 35.45
N ARG A 26 -0.20 17.46 34.15
CA ARG A 26 -1.33 16.92 33.36
C ARG A 26 -1.47 15.43 33.61
N MET A 27 -2.61 15.01 34.13
CA MET A 27 -2.92 13.59 34.37
C MET A 27 -4.16 13.14 33.58
N ILE A 28 -4.13 11.90 33.13
CA ILE A 28 -5.26 11.19 32.52
C ILE A 28 -5.71 10.07 33.48
N LEU A 29 -6.99 9.69 33.44
CA LEU A 29 -7.58 8.61 34.28
C LEU A 29 -7.36 8.81 35.81
N PRO A 30 -7.81 9.94 36.40
CA PRO A 30 -7.59 10.22 37.82
C PRO A 30 -8.25 9.22 38.76
N GLU A 31 -9.35 8.59 38.34
CA GLU A 31 -10.13 7.67 39.17
C GLU A 31 -9.38 6.36 39.52
N ILE A 32 -8.32 6.02 38.79
CA ILE A 32 -7.52 4.80 39.01
C ILE A 32 -6.10 5.08 39.53
N GLY A 33 -5.86 6.29 40.06
CA GLY A 33 -4.56 6.70 40.58
C GLY A 33 -3.76 7.61 39.65
N GLY A 34 -4.29 7.92 38.46
CA GLY A 34 -3.66 8.81 37.50
C GLY A 34 -2.65 8.11 36.58
N PHE A 35 -2.53 8.64 35.38
CA PHE A 35 -1.54 8.29 34.39
C PHE A 35 -0.86 9.59 33.94
N TYR A 36 0.47 9.64 34.05
CA TYR A 36 1.29 10.83 33.84
C TYR A 36 2.15 10.72 32.58
N LYS A 37 2.88 11.79 32.26
CA LYS A 37 3.78 11.81 31.10
C LYS A 37 4.90 10.78 31.24
N GLU A 38 5.45 10.66 32.45
CA GLU A 38 6.54 9.77 32.80
C GLU A 38 6.11 8.31 32.63
N ASP A 39 4.85 7.98 32.95
CA ASP A 39 4.27 6.66 32.70
C ASP A 39 4.16 6.37 31.20
N ALA A 40 3.74 7.38 30.42
CA ALA A 40 3.67 7.26 28.96
C ALA A 40 5.05 6.99 28.34
N GLU A 41 6.07 7.73 28.78
CA GLU A 41 7.45 7.59 28.32
C GLU A 41 8.01 6.22 28.70
N TYR A 42 7.84 5.81 29.96
CA TYR A 42 8.28 4.51 30.46
C TYR A 42 7.60 3.35 29.71
N LEU A 43 6.28 3.40 29.54
CA LEU A 43 5.55 2.34 28.83
C LEU A 43 5.93 2.29 27.35
N LEU A 44 6.08 3.43 26.68
CA LEU A 44 6.54 3.47 25.29
C LEU A 44 7.92 2.81 25.16
N GLU A 45 8.85 3.11 26.06
CA GLU A 45 10.18 2.49 26.07
C GLU A 45 10.08 0.97 26.30
N LYS A 46 9.31 0.51 27.29
CA LYS A 46 9.17 -0.92 27.57
C LYS A 46 8.46 -1.71 26.47
N LEU A 47 7.44 -1.13 25.85
CA LEU A 47 6.78 -1.73 24.69
C LEU A 47 7.72 -1.77 23.48
N TRP A 48 8.53 -0.74 23.27
CA TRP A 48 9.50 -0.69 22.19
C TRP A 48 10.65 -1.70 22.36
N GLU A 49 11.21 -1.80 23.57
CA GLU A 49 12.22 -2.79 23.93
C GLU A 49 11.68 -4.21 23.73
N ASN A 50 10.41 -4.45 24.08
CA ASN A 50 9.76 -5.76 23.98
C ASN A 50 8.79 -5.85 22.78
N ARG A 51 9.05 -5.14 21.68
CA ARG A 51 8.12 -5.01 20.55
C ARG A 51 7.71 -6.33 19.89
N VAL A 52 8.58 -7.34 19.92
CA VAL A 52 8.28 -8.69 19.45
C VAL A 52 7.25 -9.36 20.37
N ALA A 53 7.47 -9.33 21.68
CA ALA A 53 6.52 -9.85 22.67
C ALA A 53 5.19 -9.08 22.66
N PHE A 54 5.22 -7.76 22.41
CA PHE A 54 4.03 -6.96 22.19
C PHE A 54 3.24 -7.43 20.96
N LEU A 55 3.90 -7.66 19.82
CA LEU A 55 3.25 -8.20 18.62
C LEU A 55 2.67 -9.61 18.88
N GLN A 56 3.38 -10.45 19.63
CA GLN A 56 2.90 -11.77 20.04
C GLN A 56 1.65 -11.66 20.93
N ALA A 57 1.68 -10.83 21.96
CA ALA A 57 0.56 -10.65 22.89
C ALA A 57 -0.67 -10.02 22.21
N SER A 58 -0.43 -9.11 21.27
CA SER A 58 -1.48 -8.42 20.54
C SER A 58 -2.03 -9.22 19.36
N GLY A 59 -1.33 -10.25 18.86
CA GLY A 59 -1.75 -11.04 17.70
C GLY A 59 -2.06 -12.52 17.93
N ILE A 60 -1.43 -13.18 18.92
CA ILE A 60 -1.51 -14.65 19.10
C ILE A 60 -2.64 -15.07 20.04
N LEU A 61 -2.91 -14.31 21.11
CA LEU A 61 -3.82 -14.76 22.17
C LEU A 61 -5.30 -14.73 21.77
N SER A 62 -5.64 -13.92 20.77
CA SER A 62 -6.92 -13.95 20.07
C SER A 62 -6.68 -13.44 18.67
N TRP A 63 -7.10 -14.18 17.64
CA TRP A 63 -6.94 -13.78 16.24
C TRP A 63 -7.68 -12.50 15.86
N GLN A 64 -8.56 -12.02 16.73
CA GLN A 64 -9.17 -10.69 16.65
C GLN A 64 -8.36 -9.62 17.38
N GLY A 65 -7.12 -9.93 17.75
CA GLY A 65 -6.30 -9.16 18.67
C GLY A 65 -6.82 -9.22 20.10
N THR A 66 -5.95 -8.96 21.07
CA THR A 66 -6.41 -8.66 22.43
C THR A 66 -6.90 -7.22 22.41
N PRO A 67 -8.22 -6.94 22.56
CA PRO A 67 -8.70 -5.56 22.53
C PRO A 67 -8.13 -4.76 23.71
N GLY A 68 -8.04 -3.45 23.54
CA GLY A 68 -7.64 -2.47 24.54
C GLY A 68 -6.29 -1.80 24.27
N TRP A 69 -5.45 -2.34 23.37
CA TRP A 69 -4.15 -1.73 23.09
C TRP A 69 -4.28 -0.35 22.42
N SER A 70 -5.30 -0.11 21.60
CA SER A 70 -5.49 1.21 20.97
C SER A 70 -5.74 2.33 21.99
N ALA A 71 -6.44 2.05 23.09
CA ALA A 71 -6.67 3.01 24.16
C ALA A 71 -5.35 3.38 24.86
N LEU A 72 -4.51 2.38 25.16
CA LEU A 72 -3.18 2.62 25.73
C LEU A 72 -2.29 3.42 24.77
N LEU A 73 -2.25 3.04 23.49
CA LEU A 73 -1.48 3.75 22.46
C LEU A 73 -1.98 5.20 22.27
N ALA A 74 -3.28 5.45 22.42
CA ALA A 74 -3.86 6.79 22.35
C ALA A 74 -3.48 7.68 23.55
N ILE A 75 -3.40 7.11 24.75
CA ILE A 75 -2.89 7.83 25.93
C ILE A 75 -1.41 8.18 25.71
N ILE A 76 -0.60 7.24 25.22
CA ILE A 76 0.81 7.50 24.92
C ILE A 76 0.93 8.60 23.87
N TRP A 77 0.17 8.51 22.77
CA TRP A 77 0.10 9.55 21.74
C TRP A 77 -0.24 10.93 22.32
N HIS A 78 -1.22 11.01 23.21
CA HIS A 78 -1.65 12.26 23.83
C HIS A 78 -0.50 13.02 24.51
N TYR A 79 0.39 12.29 25.20
CA TYR A 79 1.56 12.86 25.85
C TYR A 79 2.71 13.11 24.86
N MET A 80 2.96 12.19 23.94
CA MET A 80 4.11 12.28 23.03
C MET A 80 3.97 13.42 22.01
N ARG A 81 2.76 13.72 21.55
CA ARG A 81 2.51 14.84 20.61
C ARG A 81 2.86 16.22 21.16
N GLN A 82 3.01 16.35 22.48
CA GLN A 82 3.32 17.61 23.17
C GLN A 82 4.84 17.79 23.38
N THR A 83 5.65 16.85 22.89
CA THR A 83 7.10 16.86 23.12
C THR A 83 7.82 17.49 21.92
N ASP A 84 8.25 18.74 22.07
CA ASP A 84 8.77 19.57 20.97
C ASP A 84 10.16 19.17 20.44
N ASN A 85 10.91 18.31 21.16
CA ASN A 85 12.36 18.18 20.95
C ASN A 85 12.85 16.84 20.36
N SER A 86 12.00 15.81 20.20
CA SER A 86 12.44 14.52 19.68
C SER A 86 11.36 13.80 18.88
N THR A 87 11.71 13.37 17.67
CA THR A 87 10.84 12.57 16.79
C THR A 87 10.92 11.07 17.11
N LEU A 88 11.93 10.64 17.88
CA LEU A 88 12.15 9.23 18.18
C LEU A 88 10.97 8.57 18.93
N PRO A 89 10.38 9.19 19.97
CA PRO A 89 9.19 8.64 20.61
C PRO A 89 8.02 8.46 19.64
N LEU A 90 7.81 9.42 18.73
CA LEU A 90 6.76 9.34 17.72
C LEU A 90 7.01 8.23 16.70
N LYS A 91 8.27 8.01 16.30
CA LYS A 91 8.64 6.88 15.44
C LYS A 91 8.39 5.53 16.13
N ARG A 92 8.81 5.40 17.40
CA ARG A 92 8.57 4.18 18.19
C ARG A 92 7.08 3.90 18.32
N LEU A 93 6.30 4.92 18.65
CA LEU A 93 4.86 4.82 18.79
C LEU A 93 4.17 4.44 17.47
N ARG A 94 4.54 5.12 16.36
CA ARG A 94 4.06 4.78 15.02
C ARG A 94 4.33 3.31 14.70
N ASN A 95 5.56 2.84 14.92
CA ASN A 95 5.96 1.47 14.64
C ASN A 95 5.14 0.45 15.45
N LEU A 96 4.91 0.71 16.75
CA LEU A 96 4.05 -0.12 17.60
C LEU A 96 2.59 -0.11 17.13
N ILE A 97 2.04 1.05 16.73
CA ILE A 97 0.68 1.15 16.18
C ILE A 97 0.56 0.33 14.90
N LEU A 98 1.52 0.43 13.98
CA LEU A 98 1.50 -0.33 12.71
C LEU A 98 1.61 -1.84 12.93
N ARG A 99 2.42 -2.27 13.91
CA ARG A 99 2.49 -3.67 14.35
C ARG A 99 1.13 -4.16 14.87
N TYR A 100 0.50 -3.39 15.74
CA TYR A 100 -0.80 -3.75 16.29
C TYR A 100 -1.91 -3.71 15.24
N ALA A 101 -1.87 -2.78 14.29
CA ALA A 101 -2.88 -2.64 13.25
C ALA A 101 -3.04 -3.91 12.38
N MET A 102 -2.02 -4.78 12.30
CA MET A 102 -2.11 -6.06 11.60
C MET A 102 -2.99 -7.09 12.31
N SER A 103 -3.23 -6.93 13.62
CA SER A 103 -4.03 -7.86 14.43
C SER A 103 -5.18 -7.20 15.20
N ALA A 104 -5.29 -5.87 15.16
CA ALA A 104 -6.25 -5.12 15.97
C ALA A 104 -7.71 -5.50 15.66
N PRO A 105 -8.59 -5.57 16.68
CA PRO A 105 -10.01 -5.77 16.48
C PRO A 105 -10.62 -4.55 15.79
N ARG A 106 -11.64 -4.79 14.97
CA ARG A 106 -12.23 -3.77 14.08
C ARG A 106 -12.59 -2.43 14.73
N PRO A 107 -13.22 -2.37 15.93
CA PRO A 107 -13.57 -1.08 16.54
C PRO A 107 -12.36 -0.18 16.80
N GLU A 108 -11.18 -0.77 16.96
CA GLU A 108 -9.95 -0.06 17.28
C GLU A 108 -9.22 0.49 16.06
N CYS A 109 -9.42 -0.13 14.88
CA CYS A 109 -8.74 0.26 13.66
C CYS A 109 -8.91 1.74 13.32
N TYR A 110 -10.10 2.33 13.51
CA TYR A 110 -10.31 3.77 13.23
C TYR A 110 -9.42 4.66 14.07
N LEU A 111 -9.32 4.36 15.37
CA LEU A 111 -8.48 5.11 16.28
C LEU A 111 -7.00 4.97 15.88
N LEU A 112 -6.57 3.76 15.50
CA LEU A 112 -5.20 3.53 15.04
C LEU A 112 -4.88 4.32 13.77
N GLU A 113 -5.81 4.40 12.81
CA GLU A 113 -5.63 5.14 11.57
C GLU A 113 -5.45 6.63 11.80
N ASP A 114 -6.38 7.21 12.54
CA ASP A 114 -6.35 8.63 12.87
C ASP A 114 -5.07 8.99 13.62
N MET A 115 -4.60 8.10 14.51
CA MET A 115 -3.31 8.25 15.18
C MET A 115 -2.13 8.19 14.22
N VAL A 116 -2.07 7.23 13.31
CA VAL A 116 -0.98 7.13 12.31
C VAL A 116 -0.94 8.38 11.45
N VAL A 117 -2.09 8.80 10.90
CA VAL A 117 -2.18 10.01 10.07
C VAL A 117 -1.76 11.25 10.86
N ALA A 118 -2.15 11.35 12.14
CA ALA A 118 -1.73 12.44 13.00
C ALA A 118 -0.22 12.41 13.28
N ILE A 119 0.37 11.25 13.56
CA ILE A 119 1.81 11.09 13.79
C ILE A 119 2.61 11.45 12.53
N GLU A 120 2.20 10.95 11.37
CA GLU A 120 2.87 11.22 10.08
C GLU A 120 2.92 12.72 9.74
N LYS A 121 1.92 13.51 10.17
CA LYS A 121 1.96 14.99 10.02
C LYS A 121 3.01 15.67 10.91
N HIS A 122 3.40 15.03 12.01
CA HIS A 122 4.42 15.54 12.93
C HIS A 122 5.82 14.99 12.63
N LEU A 123 5.90 13.85 11.96
CA LEU A 123 7.17 13.29 11.54
C LEU A 123 7.74 14.08 10.35
N PRO A 124 9.06 14.32 10.32
CA PRO A 124 9.70 14.81 9.11
C PRO A 124 9.52 13.75 8.01
N PRO A 125 9.54 14.15 6.72
CA PRO A 125 9.52 13.19 5.64
C PRO A 125 10.67 12.17 5.79
N PRO A 126 10.48 10.93 5.30
CA PRO A 126 11.54 9.92 5.30
C PRO A 126 12.69 10.41 4.39
N THR A 127 13.78 10.82 5.03
CA THR A 127 15.03 11.31 4.43
C THR A 127 16.21 10.64 5.12
N PRO A 128 17.41 10.62 4.52
CA PRO A 128 18.63 10.23 5.21
C PRO A 128 18.76 10.90 6.59
N GLY A 129 19.07 10.12 7.63
CA GLY A 129 19.10 10.52 9.04
C GLY A 129 17.73 10.53 9.75
N ASN A 130 16.65 10.23 9.02
CA ASN A 130 15.29 10.12 9.53
C ASN A 130 14.60 8.83 9.03
N GLU A 131 15.35 7.74 8.88
CA GLU A 131 14.87 6.44 8.40
C GLU A 131 13.86 5.77 9.35
N GLU A 132 13.21 4.72 8.86
CA GLU A 132 12.42 3.81 9.69
C GLU A 132 13.31 3.15 10.76
N LEU A 133 12.73 2.84 11.92
CA LEU A 133 13.49 2.23 13.00
C LEU A 133 13.83 0.78 12.65
N PRO A 134 15.08 0.33 12.85
CA PRO A 134 15.49 -1.02 12.47
C PRO A 134 14.77 -2.09 13.33
N PRO A 135 14.60 -3.31 12.76
CA PRO A 135 14.10 -4.45 13.52
C PRO A 135 15.07 -4.85 14.65
N VAL A 136 14.62 -5.71 15.59
CA VAL A 136 15.51 -6.26 16.64
C VAL A 136 16.59 -7.12 16.01
N ASP A 137 16.14 -8.05 15.17
CA ASP A 137 16.89 -9.14 14.58
C ASP A 137 16.07 -9.72 13.42
N GLU A 138 16.61 -10.76 12.76
CA GLU A 138 15.89 -11.49 11.71
C GLU A 138 14.56 -12.05 12.22
N TYR A 139 14.50 -12.58 13.44
CA TYR A 139 13.28 -13.16 14.02
C TYR A 139 12.13 -12.14 14.12
N ASP A 140 12.42 -10.90 14.53
CA ASP A 140 11.45 -9.80 14.53
C ASP A 140 10.83 -9.59 13.13
N VAL A 141 11.67 -9.62 12.08
CA VAL A 141 11.23 -9.45 10.69
C VAL A 141 10.42 -10.65 10.20
N GLU A 142 10.89 -11.88 10.47
CA GLU A 142 10.17 -13.10 10.10
C GLU A 142 8.78 -13.13 10.72
N PHE A 143 8.71 -12.89 12.03
CA PHE A 143 7.47 -12.93 12.78
C PHE A 143 6.50 -11.83 12.34
N MET A 144 7.00 -10.62 12.08
CA MET A 144 6.19 -9.54 11.51
C MET A 144 5.64 -9.90 10.13
N GLY A 145 6.46 -10.52 9.27
CA GLY A 145 6.04 -11.03 7.97
C GLY A 145 4.94 -12.09 8.08
N GLU A 146 5.06 -13.05 9.00
CA GLU A 146 4.02 -14.05 9.24
C GLU A 146 2.69 -13.44 9.67
N VAL A 147 2.71 -12.48 10.59
CA VAL A 147 1.51 -11.77 11.03
C VAL A 147 0.89 -10.99 9.87
N PHE A 148 1.73 -10.34 9.06
CA PHE A 148 1.26 -9.60 7.88
C PHE A 148 0.63 -10.52 6.83
N MET A 149 1.23 -11.67 6.53
CA MET A 149 0.65 -12.64 5.59
C MET A 149 -0.74 -13.09 6.02
N ARG A 150 -0.94 -13.38 7.32
CA ARG A 150 -2.26 -13.71 7.85
C ARG A 150 -3.24 -12.53 7.76
N TYR A 151 -2.74 -11.30 7.94
CA TYR A 151 -3.54 -10.09 7.77
C TYR A 151 -4.04 -9.93 6.31
N LEU A 152 -3.25 -10.36 5.32
CA LEU A 152 -3.67 -10.39 3.91
C LEU A 152 -4.82 -11.37 3.68
N ASP A 153 -4.77 -12.54 4.31
CA ASP A 153 -5.75 -13.62 4.13
C ASP A 153 -7.16 -13.29 4.66
N VAL A 154 -7.31 -12.24 5.48
CA VAL A 154 -8.62 -11.84 6.01
C VAL A 154 -9.49 -11.23 4.88
N PRO A 155 -10.65 -11.84 4.55
CA PRO A 155 -11.57 -11.34 3.51
C PRO A 155 -12.08 -9.92 3.80
N LEU A 156 -12.34 -9.10 2.77
CA LEU A 156 -12.88 -7.74 2.99
C LEU A 156 -14.25 -7.78 3.66
N ALA A 157 -15.05 -8.79 3.32
CA ALA A 157 -16.36 -9.01 3.94
C ALA A 157 -16.27 -9.28 5.45
N LEU A 158 -15.12 -9.74 5.95
CA LEU A 158 -14.83 -9.90 7.37
C LEU A 158 -14.04 -8.71 7.94
N LYS A 159 -14.04 -7.57 7.25
CA LYS A 159 -13.54 -6.27 7.70
C LYS A 159 -14.68 -5.23 7.81
N GLU A 160 -15.94 -5.69 8.00
CA GLU A 160 -17.17 -4.87 7.93
C GLU A 160 -17.17 -3.61 8.80
N GLY A 161 -17.81 -2.53 8.33
CA GLY A 161 -18.31 -1.43 9.16
C GLY A 161 -17.97 -0.02 8.68
N THR A 162 -17.01 0.13 7.76
CA THR A 162 -16.62 1.43 7.21
C THR A 162 -16.28 1.36 5.75
N ARG A 163 -16.25 2.53 5.10
CA ARG A 163 -15.31 2.78 4.01
C ARG A 163 -14.02 2.08 4.39
N ALA A 164 -13.60 1.05 3.65
CA ALA A 164 -12.32 0.45 3.92
C ALA A 164 -11.31 1.58 3.83
N SER A 165 -10.80 2.00 4.98
CA SER A 165 -9.76 2.99 5.02
C SER A 165 -8.50 2.26 4.64
N CYS A 166 -8.28 2.28 3.33
CA CYS A 166 -7.13 1.73 2.65
C CYS A 166 -5.81 2.28 3.24
N ASP A 167 -5.87 3.41 3.94
CA ASP A 167 -4.74 4.08 4.57
C ASP A 167 -4.05 3.16 5.58
N LEU A 168 -4.79 2.55 6.53
CA LEU A 168 -4.20 1.60 7.47
C LEU A 168 -3.73 0.28 6.87
N MET A 169 -4.13 -0.07 5.64
CA MET A 169 -3.58 -1.27 5.00
C MET A 169 -2.24 -0.99 4.30
N GLY A 170 -2.05 0.24 3.83
CA GLY A 170 -0.80 0.68 3.18
C GLY A 170 0.37 0.83 4.14
N TYR A 171 0.11 1.37 5.34
CA TYR A 171 1.17 1.67 6.29
C TYR A 171 1.88 0.42 6.86
N PRO A 172 1.18 -0.65 7.28
CA PRO A 172 1.83 -1.88 7.73
C PRO A 172 2.64 -2.53 6.61
N PHE A 173 2.15 -2.53 5.36
CA PHE A 173 2.94 -3.02 4.24
C PHE A 173 4.26 -2.26 4.10
N GLY A 174 4.24 -0.92 4.15
CA GLY A 174 5.46 -0.12 4.05
C GLY A 174 6.49 -0.48 5.13
N LEU A 175 6.04 -0.66 6.38
CA LEU A 175 6.89 -1.10 7.49
C LEU A 175 7.46 -2.51 7.26
N VAL A 176 6.60 -3.49 6.98
CA VAL A 176 6.98 -4.89 6.81
C VAL A 176 7.91 -5.04 5.62
N TYR A 177 7.59 -4.40 4.50
CA TYR A 177 8.39 -4.44 3.28
C TYR A 177 9.76 -3.80 3.48
N HIS A 178 9.84 -2.62 4.09
CA HIS A 178 11.13 -1.98 4.37
C HIS A 178 12.03 -2.84 5.27
N ASN A 179 11.49 -3.40 6.36
CA ASN A 179 12.25 -4.27 7.25
C ASN A 179 12.66 -5.59 6.59
N THR A 180 11.79 -6.15 5.76
CA THR A 180 12.10 -7.37 4.99
C THR A 180 13.19 -7.09 3.98
N LEU A 181 13.09 -6.01 3.21
CA LEU A 181 14.06 -5.64 2.18
C LEU A 181 15.46 -5.40 2.75
N THR A 182 15.54 -4.81 3.94
CA THR A 182 16.81 -4.45 4.60
C THR A 182 17.44 -5.59 5.39
N THR A 183 16.66 -6.57 5.85
CA THR A 183 17.13 -7.62 6.77
C THR A 183 17.03 -9.03 6.18
N LEU A 184 16.01 -9.31 5.37
CA LEU A 184 15.71 -10.61 4.76
C LEU A 184 15.35 -10.43 3.26
N PRO A 185 16.28 -9.91 2.43
CA PRO A 185 16.01 -9.50 1.05
C PRO A 185 15.37 -10.62 0.21
N ASP A 186 15.81 -11.87 0.39
CA ASP A 186 15.29 -13.05 -0.33
C ASP A 186 13.78 -13.31 -0.12
N ARG A 187 13.19 -12.74 0.96
CA ARG A 187 11.76 -12.87 1.25
C ARG A 187 10.92 -11.74 0.70
N ALA A 188 11.53 -10.60 0.35
CA ALA A 188 10.82 -9.44 -0.17
C ALA A 188 10.02 -9.75 -1.46
N PRO A 189 10.51 -10.60 -2.39
CA PRO A 189 9.73 -10.98 -3.57
C PRO A 189 8.42 -11.69 -3.26
N SER A 190 8.46 -12.67 -2.35
CA SER A 190 7.28 -13.43 -1.94
C SER A 190 6.26 -12.54 -1.23
N LEU A 191 6.72 -11.61 -0.39
CA LEU A 191 5.86 -10.64 0.28
C LEU A 191 5.12 -9.74 -0.71
N LEU A 192 5.81 -9.19 -1.71
CA LEU A 192 5.15 -8.37 -2.72
C LEU A 192 4.16 -9.18 -3.57
N SER A 193 4.53 -10.40 -3.95
CA SER A 193 3.62 -11.30 -4.67
C SER A 193 2.31 -11.49 -3.91
N ALA A 194 2.37 -11.75 -2.60
CA ALA A 194 1.17 -11.89 -1.77
C ALA A 194 0.31 -10.62 -1.73
N VAL A 195 0.93 -9.45 -1.66
CA VAL A 195 0.24 -8.14 -1.69
C VAL A 195 -0.46 -7.93 -3.04
N ILE A 196 0.20 -8.27 -4.15
CA ILE A 196 -0.38 -8.15 -5.49
C ILE A 196 -1.51 -9.17 -5.69
N GLU A 197 -1.33 -10.41 -5.29
CA GLU A 197 -2.41 -11.42 -5.31
C GLU A 197 -3.60 -10.96 -4.45
N ARG A 198 -3.34 -10.29 -3.33
CA ARG A 198 -4.41 -9.71 -2.51
C ARG A 198 -5.16 -8.60 -3.24
N VAL A 199 -4.48 -7.70 -3.95
CA VAL A 199 -5.11 -6.67 -4.80
C VAL A 199 -6.08 -7.31 -5.79
N TRP A 200 -5.70 -8.45 -6.38
CA TRP A 200 -6.53 -9.18 -7.33
C TRP A 200 -7.68 -9.92 -6.67
N GLY A 201 -7.41 -10.61 -5.55
CA GLY A 201 -8.44 -11.29 -4.78
C GLY A 201 -9.58 -10.34 -4.37
N ILE A 202 -9.28 -9.08 -4.04
CA ILE A 202 -10.29 -8.06 -3.73
C ILE A 202 -11.31 -7.88 -4.88
N LEU A 203 -10.85 -7.88 -6.13
CA LEU A 203 -11.74 -7.74 -7.31
C LEU A 203 -12.63 -8.98 -7.48
N GLU A 204 -12.11 -10.15 -7.13
CA GLU A 204 -12.75 -11.46 -7.33
C GLU A 204 -13.66 -11.88 -6.16
N GLU A 205 -13.67 -11.16 -5.03
CA GLU A 205 -14.50 -11.45 -3.85
C GLU A 205 -16.02 -11.31 -4.13
N THR A 206 -16.62 -12.33 -4.73
CA THR A 206 -18.04 -12.37 -5.17
C THR A 206 -19.04 -12.59 -4.02
N GLY A 207 -18.58 -13.03 -2.85
CA GLY A 207 -19.39 -13.18 -1.63
C GLY A 207 -19.39 -11.96 -0.71
N SER A 208 -18.80 -10.84 -1.13
CA SER A 208 -18.69 -9.65 -0.30
C SER A 208 -19.99 -8.81 -0.32
N LYS A 209 -20.24 -8.06 0.76
CA LYS A 209 -21.30 -7.04 0.81
C LYS A 209 -20.98 -5.81 -0.04
N PHE A 210 -19.76 -5.71 -0.57
CA PHE A 210 -19.31 -4.59 -1.38
C PHE A 210 -19.81 -4.72 -2.81
N THR A 211 -20.25 -3.59 -3.36
CA THR A 211 -20.56 -3.45 -4.78
C THR A 211 -19.31 -3.68 -5.63
N PRO A 212 -19.46 -4.03 -6.93
CA PRO A 212 -18.32 -4.11 -7.84
C PRO A 212 -17.48 -2.83 -7.88
N GLN A 213 -18.13 -1.65 -7.83
CA GLN A 213 -17.45 -0.36 -7.81
C GLN A 213 -16.60 -0.17 -6.55
N GLU A 214 -17.13 -0.51 -5.37
CA GLU A 214 -16.39 -0.44 -4.11
C GLU A 214 -15.18 -1.38 -4.12
N ARG A 215 -15.33 -2.61 -4.65
CA ARG A 215 -14.21 -3.55 -4.79
C ARG A 215 -13.11 -3.00 -5.72
N ILE A 216 -13.48 -2.38 -6.84
CA ILE A 216 -12.52 -1.72 -7.74
C ILE A 216 -11.79 -0.58 -7.02
N LEU A 217 -12.51 0.27 -6.27
CA LEU A 217 -11.89 1.36 -5.51
C LEU A 217 -10.94 0.84 -4.43
N HIS A 218 -11.33 -0.21 -3.69
CA HIS A 218 -10.49 -0.82 -2.67
C HIS A 218 -9.22 -1.45 -3.26
N SER A 219 -9.35 -2.21 -4.36
CA SER A 219 -8.22 -2.77 -5.08
C SER A 219 -7.28 -1.67 -5.59
N PHE A 220 -7.83 -0.60 -6.16
CA PHE A 220 -7.06 0.55 -6.65
C PHE A 220 -6.26 1.24 -5.55
N ASP A 221 -6.91 1.58 -4.44
CA ASP A 221 -6.26 2.28 -3.32
C ASP A 221 -5.19 1.39 -2.66
N TYR A 222 -5.46 0.09 -2.52
CA TYR A 222 -4.51 -0.87 -1.95
C TYR A 222 -3.25 -1.01 -2.82
N ALA A 223 -3.43 -1.17 -4.14
CA ALA A 223 -2.33 -1.25 -5.09
C ALA A 223 -1.52 0.06 -5.14
N LEU A 224 -2.19 1.21 -5.08
CA LEU A 224 -1.53 2.51 -5.06
C LEU A 224 -0.66 2.67 -3.82
N ASN A 225 -1.16 2.28 -2.65
CA ASN A 225 -0.37 2.28 -1.43
C ASN A 225 0.83 1.34 -1.50
N ALA A 226 0.68 0.17 -2.13
CA ALA A 226 1.82 -0.73 -2.38
C ALA A 226 2.89 -0.07 -3.25
N ILE A 227 2.49 0.58 -4.36
CA ILE A 227 3.40 1.34 -5.24
C ILE A 227 4.12 2.45 -4.48
N THR A 228 3.41 3.21 -3.65
CA THR A 228 4.02 4.27 -2.84
C THR A 228 5.02 3.69 -1.85
N SER A 229 4.66 2.65 -1.10
CA SER A 229 5.54 2.00 -0.11
C SER A 229 6.81 1.45 -0.75
N MET A 230 6.69 0.82 -1.92
CA MET A 230 7.83 0.35 -2.70
C MET A 230 8.76 1.50 -3.10
N SER A 231 8.21 2.59 -3.64
CA SER A 231 9.00 3.77 -4.02
C SER A 231 9.70 4.41 -2.82
N LEU A 232 9.06 4.44 -1.65
CA LEU A 232 9.67 4.97 -0.42
C LEU A 232 10.80 4.08 0.08
N ALA A 233 10.63 2.76 0.07
CA ALA A 233 11.66 1.82 0.50
C ALA A 233 12.91 1.93 -0.38
N LEU A 234 12.74 2.09 -1.69
CA LEU A 234 13.84 2.26 -2.64
C LEU A 234 14.70 3.49 -2.36
N ARG A 235 14.05 4.66 -2.21
CA ARG A 235 14.78 5.89 -1.92
C ARG A 235 15.61 5.84 -0.64
N LEU A 236 15.17 5.04 0.33
CA LEU A 236 15.87 4.90 1.61
C LEU A 236 17.11 4.00 1.50
N LEU A 237 17.13 3.08 0.52
CA LEU A 237 18.28 2.21 0.26
C LEU A 237 19.50 2.98 -0.28
N ASP A 238 19.30 4.08 -0.99
CA ASP A 238 20.40 4.92 -1.50
C ASP A 238 21.26 5.57 -0.41
N ASN A 239 20.82 5.54 0.86
CA ASN A 239 21.45 6.31 1.94
C ASN A 239 22.23 5.46 2.95
N TYR A 240 22.37 4.15 2.73
CA TYR A 240 23.19 3.31 3.60
C TYR A 240 24.68 3.55 3.35
N SER A 241 25.49 3.44 4.41
CA SER A 241 26.94 3.71 4.39
C SER A 241 27.74 2.79 3.46
N ASP A 242 27.15 1.67 3.03
CA ASP A 242 27.68 0.76 2.02
C ASP A 242 26.74 0.77 0.80
N HIS A 243 26.82 1.88 0.05
CA HIS A 243 25.92 2.17 -1.07
C HIS A 243 25.98 1.09 -2.15
N ASP A 244 27.18 0.56 -2.44
CA ASP A 244 27.39 -0.43 -3.49
C ASP A 244 26.75 -1.78 -3.13
N GLN A 245 26.93 -2.28 -1.89
CA GLN A 245 26.32 -3.54 -1.45
C GLN A 245 24.79 -3.43 -1.34
N THR A 246 24.29 -2.25 -0.96
CA THR A 246 22.86 -1.99 -0.82
C THR A 246 22.19 -1.91 -2.19
N ILE A 247 22.83 -1.27 -3.17
CA ILE A 247 22.38 -1.26 -4.57
C ILE A 247 22.39 -2.68 -5.12
N GLU A 248 23.46 -3.45 -4.94
CA GLU A 248 23.53 -4.83 -5.47
C GLU A 248 22.39 -5.70 -4.92
N THR A 249 22.15 -5.65 -3.62
CA THR A 249 21.04 -6.37 -2.96
C THR A 249 19.69 -5.90 -3.51
N ALA A 250 19.49 -4.59 -3.63
CA ALA A 250 18.28 -4.02 -4.21
C ALA A 250 18.10 -4.45 -5.66
N THR A 251 19.14 -4.42 -6.49
CA THR A 251 19.10 -4.84 -7.89
C THR A 251 18.72 -6.31 -8.00
N VAL A 252 19.27 -7.21 -7.18
CA VAL A 252 18.92 -8.63 -7.18
C VAL A 252 17.46 -8.83 -6.80
N VAL A 253 17.03 -8.26 -5.66
CA VAL A 253 15.65 -8.37 -5.18
C VAL A 253 14.67 -7.78 -6.20
N TRP A 254 14.98 -6.62 -6.77
CA TRP A 254 14.11 -5.97 -7.76
C TRP A 254 14.11 -6.63 -9.12
N THR A 255 15.23 -7.21 -9.54
CA THR A 255 15.28 -8.08 -10.71
C THR A 255 14.41 -9.31 -10.51
N GLU A 256 14.51 -9.94 -9.35
CA GLU A 256 13.67 -11.08 -9.00
C GLU A 256 12.19 -10.68 -8.92
N LEU A 257 11.88 -9.53 -8.31
CA LEU A 257 10.55 -8.96 -8.28
C LEU A 257 10.01 -8.71 -9.68
N LEU A 258 10.76 -8.07 -10.56
CA LEU A 258 10.28 -7.82 -11.92
C LEU A 258 10.06 -9.11 -12.71
N ARG A 259 10.92 -10.12 -12.52
CA ARG A 259 10.79 -11.42 -13.20
C ARG A 259 9.63 -12.25 -12.64
N ASN A 260 9.48 -12.30 -11.32
CA ASN A 260 8.60 -13.23 -10.62
C ASN A 260 7.28 -12.60 -10.17
N VAL A 261 7.20 -11.27 -10.12
CA VAL A 261 6.07 -10.50 -9.61
C VAL A 261 5.59 -9.56 -10.71
N ASN A 262 4.32 -9.70 -11.08
CA ASN A 262 3.71 -8.98 -12.21
C ASN A 262 3.45 -7.50 -11.88
N ILE A 263 4.47 -6.74 -11.47
CA ILE A 263 4.35 -5.32 -11.13
C ILE A 263 3.96 -4.47 -12.34
N LEU A 264 4.40 -4.85 -13.54
CA LEU A 264 3.91 -4.23 -14.77
C LEU A 264 2.41 -4.49 -14.95
N GLU A 265 1.94 -5.70 -14.66
CA GLU A 265 0.51 -6.01 -14.71
C GLU A 265 -0.27 -5.18 -13.68
N LEU A 266 0.28 -4.97 -12.48
CA LEU A 266 -0.29 -4.10 -11.46
C LEU A 266 -0.50 -2.69 -12.00
N VAL A 267 0.55 -2.06 -12.50
CA VAL A 267 0.49 -0.70 -13.08
C VAL A 267 -0.47 -0.66 -14.28
N GLY A 268 -0.44 -1.68 -15.15
CA GLY A 268 -1.30 -1.78 -16.33
C GLY A 268 -2.79 -1.88 -15.97
N ARG A 269 -3.13 -2.70 -14.97
CA ARG A 269 -4.51 -2.83 -14.47
C ARG A 269 -5.00 -1.56 -13.78
N LEU A 270 -4.14 -0.87 -13.02
CA LEU A 270 -4.48 0.45 -12.46
C LEU A 270 -4.73 1.50 -13.56
N CYS A 271 -3.92 1.49 -14.61
CA CYS A 271 -4.14 2.29 -15.82
C CYS A 271 -5.50 2.00 -16.47
N SER A 272 -5.95 0.74 -16.49
CA SER A 272 -7.30 0.39 -16.96
C SER A 272 -8.39 0.93 -16.03
N ILE A 273 -8.21 0.85 -14.71
CA ILE A 273 -9.19 1.30 -13.71
C ILE A 273 -9.41 2.82 -13.76
N ILE A 274 -8.36 3.64 -13.95
CA ILE A 274 -8.51 5.10 -13.98
C ILE A 274 -9.32 5.64 -15.17
N ALA A 275 -9.53 4.81 -16.20
CA ALA A 275 -10.33 5.11 -17.37
C ALA A 275 -11.79 4.60 -17.27
N ILE A 276 -12.15 3.91 -16.17
CA ILE A 276 -13.52 3.42 -15.97
C ILE A 276 -14.48 4.60 -15.73
N SER A 277 -15.53 4.66 -16.53
CA SER A 277 -16.65 5.58 -16.31
C SER A 277 -17.78 4.89 -15.54
N THR A 278 -18.41 5.62 -14.64
CA THR A 278 -19.56 5.17 -13.83
C THR A 278 -20.90 5.41 -14.53
N ASN A 279 -20.91 6.05 -15.70
CA ASN A 279 -22.13 6.32 -16.45
C ASN A 279 -21.95 6.10 -17.95
N ASN A 280 -23.07 5.90 -18.66
CA ASN A 280 -23.06 5.63 -20.10
C ASN A 280 -22.57 6.82 -20.95
N SER A 281 -22.58 8.04 -20.38
CA SER A 281 -22.09 9.25 -21.05
C SER A 281 -20.56 9.38 -20.98
N GLY A 282 -19.86 8.54 -20.23
CA GLY A 282 -18.41 8.63 -20.09
C GLY A 282 -17.95 9.81 -19.22
N SER A 283 -18.86 10.60 -18.66
CA SER A 283 -18.58 11.90 -18.06
C SER A 283 -18.20 11.82 -16.59
N GLU A 284 -18.67 10.79 -15.89
CA GLU A 284 -18.32 10.52 -14.50
C GLU A 284 -17.30 9.39 -14.47
N LEU A 285 -16.13 9.68 -13.91
CA LEU A 285 -15.04 8.72 -13.77
C LEU A 285 -15.05 8.17 -12.35
N LEU A 286 -14.84 6.87 -12.23
CA LEU A 286 -14.80 6.20 -10.92
C LEU A 286 -13.65 6.74 -10.05
N ILE A 287 -12.50 7.00 -10.68
CA ILE A 287 -11.31 7.53 -10.00
C ILE A 287 -11.27 9.06 -10.08
N CYS A 288 -11.43 9.70 -8.93
CA CYS A 288 -11.39 11.16 -8.80
C CYS A 288 -10.01 11.75 -9.18
N PRO A 289 -9.94 13.04 -9.55
CA PRO A 289 -8.69 13.69 -9.97
C PRO A 289 -7.55 13.60 -8.95
N ALA A 290 -7.85 13.71 -7.65
CA ALA A 290 -6.83 13.63 -6.59
C ALA A 290 -6.15 12.25 -6.54
N ARG A 291 -6.93 11.17 -6.65
CA ARG A 291 -6.39 9.79 -6.70
C ARG A 291 -5.56 9.55 -7.95
N LEU A 292 -5.99 10.10 -9.09
CA LEU A 292 -5.21 10.05 -10.32
C LEU A 292 -3.87 10.75 -10.16
N GLU A 293 -3.86 12.00 -9.69
CA GLU A 293 -2.62 12.74 -9.49
C GLU A 293 -1.65 11.98 -8.57
N TYR A 294 -2.17 11.40 -7.50
CA TYR A 294 -1.40 10.58 -6.58
C TYR A 294 -0.84 9.31 -7.23
N PHE A 295 -1.63 8.62 -8.06
CA PHE A 295 -1.18 7.48 -8.86
C PHE A 295 -0.08 7.85 -9.85
N MET A 296 -0.26 8.94 -10.61
CA MET A 296 0.74 9.44 -11.55
C MET A 296 2.04 9.73 -10.79
N LYS A 297 1.97 10.52 -9.71
CA LYS A 297 3.15 10.89 -8.93
C LYS A 297 3.89 9.68 -8.35
N SER A 298 3.16 8.74 -7.76
CA SER A 298 3.75 7.55 -7.11
C SER A 298 4.39 6.60 -8.12
N THR A 299 3.72 6.36 -9.25
CA THR A 299 4.23 5.45 -10.29
C THR A 299 5.47 6.04 -10.96
N ARG A 300 5.44 7.33 -11.31
CA ARG A 300 6.61 8.02 -11.89
C ARG A 300 7.82 7.97 -10.99
N ARG A 301 7.59 8.22 -9.70
CA ARG A 301 8.65 8.15 -8.71
C ARG A 301 9.21 6.73 -8.62
N LEU A 302 8.35 5.71 -8.50
CA LEU A 302 8.80 4.32 -8.51
C LEU A 302 9.67 4.01 -9.74
N MET A 303 9.24 4.42 -10.93
CA MET A 303 10.00 4.18 -12.17
C MET A 303 11.36 4.90 -12.16
N ALA A 304 11.43 6.14 -11.65
CA ALA A 304 12.69 6.87 -11.52
C ALA A 304 13.67 6.15 -10.57
N GLU A 305 13.21 5.74 -9.39
CA GLU A 305 14.05 5.04 -8.40
C GLU A 305 14.50 3.67 -8.94
N LEU A 306 13.62 2.97 -9.67
CA LEU A 306 13.99 1.70 -10.33
C LEU A 306 15.02 1.90 -11.45
N LYS A 307 14.92 2.98 -12.22
CA LYS A 307 15.88 3.29 -13.29
C LYS A 307 17.30 3.46 -12.75
N ASP A 308 17.43 4.05 -11.57
CA ASP A 308 18.72 4.30 -10.94
C ASP A 308 19.35 3.01 -10.36
N ILE A 309 18.52 2.04 -9.97
CA ILE A 309 18.95 0.77 -9.34
C ILE A 309 19.14 -0.35 -10.35
N ILE A 310 18.38 -0.36 -11.44
CA ILE A 310 18.36 -1.44 -12.40
C ILE A 310 19.31 -1.12 -13.56
N GLN A 311 20.43 -1.81 -13.59
CA GLN A 311 21.22 -1.89 -14.81
C GLN A 311 20.55 -2.88 -15.77
N VAL A 312 20.07 -2.37 -16.91
CA VAL A 312 19.33 -3.16 -17.95
C VAL A 312 20.05 -4.46 -18.35
N HIS A 313 21.37 -4.51 -18.19
CA HIS A 313 22.21 -5.65 -18.54
C HIS A 313 22.13 -6.80 -17.51
N ALA A 314 21.72 -6.50 -16.26
CA ALA A 314 21.47 -7.51 -15.22
C ALA A 314 20.13 -8.24 -15.41
N LEU A 315 19.25 -7.69 -16.24
CA LEU A 315 17.94 -8.24 -16.57
C LEU A 315 18.02 -9.14 -17.82
N GLU A 316 18.81 -10.22 -17.77
CA GLU A 316 18.67 -11.29 -18.78
C GLU A 316 17.21 -11.82 -18.76
N ASN A 317 16.62 -12.13 -19.92
CA ASN A 317 15.24 -12.63 -20.07
C ASN A 317 14.07 -11.66 -19.79
N LEU A 318 14.17 -10.39 -20.24
CA LEU A 318 13.04 -9.45 -20.26
C LEU A 318 11.93 -9.75 -21.28
N ASN A 319 11.99 -10.87 -22.00
CA ASN A 319 11.03 -11.16 -23.06
C ASN A 319 9.58 -11.18 -22.56
N GLU A 320 9.34 -11.72 -21.36
CA GLU A 320 8.01 -11.76 -20.75
C GLU A 320 7.53 -10.36 -20.32
N LEU A 321 8.41 -9.56 -19.72
CA LEU A 321 8.12 -8.18 -19.30
C LEU A 321 7.88 -7.27 -20.51
N SER A 322 8.71 -7.38 -21.54
CA SER A 322 8.54 -6.69 -22.81
C SER A 322 7.23 -7.13 -23.48
N HIS A 323 6.91 -8.43 -23.51
CA HIS A 323 5.63 -8.90 -24.06
C HIS A 323 4.42 -8.31 -23.31
N MET A 324 4.47 -8.31 -21.97
CA MET A 324 3.44 -7.70 -21.14
C MET A 324 3.31 -6.20 -21.40
N TRP A 325 4.44 -5.50 -21.51
CA TRP A 325 4.50 -4.09 -21.86
C TRP A 325 3.78 -3.82 -23.20
N HIS A 326 4.11 -4.56 -24.24
CA HIS A 326 3.49 -4.42 -25.56
C HIS A 326 2.00 -4.75 -25.54
N LYS A 327 1.58 -5.76 -24.75
CA LYS A 327 0.17 -6.16 -24.63
C LYS A 327 -0.68 -5.06 -24.02
N VAL A 328 -0.23 -4.47 -22.90
CA VAL A 328 -0.92 -3.36 -22.24
C VAL A 328 -0.86 -2.09 -23.09
N PHE A 329 0.28 -1.79 -23.74
CA PHE A 329 0.40 -0.63 -24.61
C PHE A 329 -0.62 -0.67 -25.77
N ARG A 330 -0.72 -1.82 -26.46
CA ARG A 330 -1.74 -2.03 -27.51
C ARG A 330 -3.16 -1.85 -26.99
N HIS A 331 -3.42 -2.29 -25.77
CA HIS A 331 -4.72 -2.13 -25.13
C HIS A 331 -5.05 -0.65 -24.86
N ILE A 332 -4.08 0.13 -24.37
CA ILE A 332 -4.22 1.58 -24.18
C ILE A 332 -4.48 2.29 -25.51
N GLU A 333 -3.71 1.96 -26.56
CA GLU A 333 -3.91 2.51 -27.93
C GLU A 333 -5.30 2.19 -28.47
N ARG A 334 -5.79 0.96 -28.27
CA ARG A 334 -7.15 0.58 -28.64
C ARG A 334 -8.18 1.46 -27.94
N HIS A 335 -8.06 1.69 -26.63
CA HIS A 335 -8.97 2.58 -25.90
C HIS A 335 -8.92 4.03 -26.40
N LEU A 336 -7.73 4.54 -26.75
CA LEU A 336 -7.61 5.87 -27.34
C LEU A 336 -8.37 6.02 -28.66
N SER A 337 -8.39 4.95 -29.46
CA SER A 337 -9.11 4.93 -30.74
C SER A 337 -10.63 4.78 -30.59
N LEU A 338 -11.09 4.12 -29.51
CA LEU A 338 -12.51 3.84 -29.26
C LEU A 338 -13.28 5.03 -28.68
N TYR A 339 -12.63 5.89 -27.88
CA TYR A 339 -13.32 7.01 -27.21
C TYR A 339 -13.22 8.32 -27.99
N PRO A 340 -14.27 9.17 -27.94
CA PRO A 340 -14.31 10.42 -28.69
C PRO A 340 -13.11 11.35 -28.38
N PRO A 341 -12.54 12.00 -29.41
CA PRO A 341 -11.54 13.05 -29.25
C PRO A 341 -11.95 14.12 -28.24
N GLY A 342 -11.11 14.34 -27.23
CA GLY A 342 -11.32 15.37 -26.20
C GLY A 342 -12.27 14.97 -25.07
N GLY A 343 -12.82 13.74 -25.09
CA GLY A 343 -13.62 13.22 -23.98
C GLY A 343 -12.79 12.93 -22.72
N PRO A 344 -13.41 12.94 -21.53
CA PRO A 344 -12.72 12.70 -20.25
C PRO A 344 -12.06 11.31 -20.19
N VAL A 345 -12.71 10.26 -20.69
CA VAL A 345 -12.12 8.91 -20.76
C VAL A 345 -10.91 8.88 -21.69
N GLN A 346 -10.99 9.55 -22.85
CA GLN A 346 -9.86 9.65 -23.77
C GLN A 346 -8.69 10.42 -23.13
N HIS A 347 -8.97 11.47 -22.37
CA HIS A 347 -7.95 12.18 -21.61
C HIS A 347 -7.26 11.27 -20.58
N ARG A 348 -8.02 10.45 -19.84
CA ARG A 348 -7.45 9.44 -18.93
C ARG A 348 -6.58 8.43 -19.66
N ALA A 349 -7.04 7.88 -20.77
CA ALA A 349 -6.26 6.95 -21.58
C ALA A 349 -4.95 7.58 -22.08
N LYS A 350 -4.93 8.89 -22.41
CA LYS A 350 -3.69 9.60 -22.78
C LYS A 350 -2.70 9.69 -21.62
N LEU A 351 -3.20 9.89 -20.40
CA LEU A 351 -2.37 9.88 -19.19
C LEU A 351 -1.83 8.48 -18.89
N CYS A 352 -2.66 7.42 -19.04
CA CYS A 352 -2.20 6.04 -18.93
C CYS A 352 -1.06 5.76 -19.91
N ARG A 353 -1.22 6.20 -21.16
CA ARG A 353 -0.20 6.06 -22.20
C ARG A 353 1.10 6.75 -21.81
N SER A 354 1.04 7.96 -21.25
CA SER A 354 2.21 8.68 -20.76
C SER A 354 2.96 7.87 -19.70
N ILE A 355 2.25 7.37 -18.67
CA ILE A 355 2.88 6.52 -17.65
C ILE A 355 3.49 5.28 -18.30
N TRP A 356 2.75 4.62 -19.18
CA TRP A 356 3.20 3.35 -19.76
C TRP A 356 4.43 3.54 -20.65
N LEU A 357 4.55 4.68 -21.32
CA LEU A 357 5.78 5.05 -22.04
C LEU A 357 6.95 5.27 -21.08
N GLU A 358 6.73 5.94 -19.94
CA GLU A 358 7.77 6.14 -18.91
C GLU A 358 8.22 4.80 -18.28
N VAL A 359 7.29 3.86 -18.09
CA VAL A 359 7.61 2.47 -17.74
C VAL A 359 8.48 1.84 -18.84
N GLY A 360 8.15 2.05 -20.11
CA GLY A 360 8.94 1.54 -21.24
C GLY A 360 10.36 2.10 -21.26
N GLU A 361 10.51 3.41 -21.09
CA GLU A 361 11.80 4.10 -21.00
C GLU A 361 12.67 3.62 -19.83
N THR A 362 12.06 3.16 -18.73
CA THR A 362 12.78 2.62 -17.57
C THR A 362 13.45 1.27 -17.88
N PHE A 363 12.85 0.48 -18.78
CA PHE A 363 13.30 -0.87 -19.12
C PHE A 363 13.78 -1.03 -20.58
N ASP A 364 14.01 0.10 -21.28
CA ASP A 364 14.34 0.13 -22.71
C ASP A 364 13.33 -0.62 -23.61
N PHE A 365 12.04 -0.59 -23.25
CA PHE A 365 10.96 -1.07 -24.09
C PHE A 365 10.43 0.05 -24.98
N PHE A 366 10.50 -0.15 -26.29
CA PHE A 366 10.02 0.80 -27.27
C PHE A 366 8.81 0.25 -28.02
N PRO A 367 7.84 1.12 -28.40
CA PRO A 367 6.79 0.70 -29.31
C PRO A 367 7.40 0.10 -30.57
N GLN A 368 7.01 -1.13 -30.91
CA GLN A 368 7.35 -1.68 -32.21
C GLN A 368 6.72 -0.80 -33.29
N THR A 369 7.56 -0.24 -34.16
CA THR A 369 7.12 0.33 -35.45
C THR A 369 6.73 -0.82 -36.35
N THR A 370 5.55 -1.41 -36.14
CA THR A 370 4.99 -2.40 -37.06
C THR A 370 3.79 -1.78 -37.77
N GLU A 371 3.85 -1.82 -39.10
CA GLU A 371 2.73 -1.68 -40.01
C GLU A 371 1.50 -2.48 -39.50
N PRO A 372 0.27 -2.06 -39.85
CA PRO A 372 -0.94 -2.66 -39.30
C PRO A 372 -1.06 -4.12 -39.75
N ASP A 373 -0.59 -5.05 -38.92
CA ASP A 373 -0.88 -6.46 -39.08
C ASP A 373 -2.38 -6.68 -38.87
N ILE A 374 -3.01 -7.13 -39.96
CA ILE A 374 -4.41 -7.51 -40.03
C ILE A 374 -4.63 -8.68 -39.07
N TYR A 375 -5.20 -8.41 -37.90
CA TYR A 375 -5.63 -9.46 -36.98
C TYR A 375 -6.96 -10.07 -37.45
N VAL A 376 -6.94 -11.37 -37.71
CA VAL A 376 -8.14 -12.22 -37.90
C VAL A 376 -8.62 -12.67 -36.52
N PRO A 377 -9.89 -12.46 -36.15
CA PRO A 377 -10.40 -12.92 -34.85
C PRO A 377 -10.70 -14.42 -34.90
N ASP A 378 -9.98 -15.21 -34.09
CA ASP A 378 -10.40 -16.58 -33.82
C ASP A 378 -11.57 -16.59 -32.83
N ALA A 379 -12.71 -17.05 -33.33
CA ALA A 379 -13.93 -17.29 -32.58
C ALA A 379 -13.83 -18.65 -31.84
N VAL A 380 -13.96 -18.59 -30.51
CA VAL A 380 -14.58 -19.54 -29.56
C VAL A 380 -14.48 -21.06 -29.84
N GLY A 381 -13.91 -21.79 -28.87
CA GLY A 381 -14.16 -23.22 -28.67
C GLY A 381 -13.98 -23.64 -27.21
N TYR A 382 -15.09 -23.81 -26.49
CA TYR A 382 -15.13 -24.50 -25.20
C TYR A 382 -14.64 -25.95 -25.36
N THR A 383 -13.75 -26.43 -24.49
CA THR A 383 -13.73 -27.83 -24.02
C THR A 383 -12.92 -27.94 -22.73
N THR A 384 -13.53 -28.61 -21.75
CA THR A 384 -13.03 -28.92 -20.41
C THR A 384 -12.01 -30.05 -20.42
N ALA A 385 -10.85 -29.86 -19.79
CA ALA A 385 -10.03 -30.94 -19.24
C ALA A 385 -9.20 -30.42 -18.03
N PRO A 386 -9.20 -31.14 -16.89
CA PRO A 386 -8.56 -30.69 -15.65
C PRO A 386 -7.08 -31.11 -15.61
N GLY A 387 -6.19 -30.22 -15.16
CA GLY A 387 -4.86 -30.65 -14.70
C GLY A 387 -3.70 -29.70 -14.95
N VAL A 388 -3.83 -28.68 -15.81
CA VAL A 388 -2.77 -27.69 -16.02
C VAL A 388 -3.42 -26.33 -16.18
N VAL A 389 -3.75 -25.69 -15.06
CA VAL A 389 -4.23 -24.30 -15.05
C VAL A 389 -3.05 -23.41 -15.41
N SER A 390 -2.99 -23.06 -16.70
CA SER A 390 -2.18 -21.99 -17.26
C SER A 390 -2.28 -20.74 -16.36
N ARG A 391 -1.16 -20.33 -15.77
CA ARG A 391 -0.99 -19.10 -14.96
C ARG A 391 -1.17 -17.80 -15.75
N TYR A 392 -1.63 -17.85 -17.01
CA TYR A 392 -1.71 -16.71 -17.94
C TYR A 392 -3.14 -16.32 -18.37
N THR A 393 -4.19 -16.88 -17.75
CA THR A 393 -5.61 -16.56 -18.08
C THR A 393 -6.20 -15.37 -17.30
N GLY A 394 -5.44 -14.69 -16.44
CA GLY A 394 -5.94 -13.60 -15.61
C GLY A 394 -6.20 -12.26 -16.34
N MET A 395 -5.86 -12.15 -17.63
CA MET A 395 -6.11 -10.92 -18.40
C MET A 395 -7.51 -10.91 -19.04
N THR A 396 -8.54 -11.29 -18.27
CA THR A 396 -9.86 -10.70 -18.49
C THR A 396 -9.77 -9.29 -17.94
N VAL A 397 -9.20 -8.38 -18.74
CA VAL A 397 -9.28 -6.95 -18.45
C VAL A 397 -10.75 -6.65 -18.17
N LEU A 398 -11.03 -6.03 -17.03
CA LEU A 398 -12.35 -5.56 -16.57
C LEU A 398 -13.07 -4.58 -17.54
N LEU A 399 -12.64 -4.51 -18.79
CA LEU A 399 -13.14 -3.63 -19.84
C LEU A 399 -13.84 -4.40 -20.98
N ALA A 400 -14.01 -5.71 -20.85
CA ALA A 400 -14.91 -6.51 -21.71
C ALA A 400 -16.23 -6.79 -20.97
N ASP A 401 -17.09 -5.76 -20.96
CA ASP A 401 -18.55 -5.74 -20.76
C ASP A 401 -18.98 -4.53 -19.92
N THR A 402 -18.91 -3.34 -20.51
CA THR A 402 -19.87 -2.27 -20.19
C THR A 402 -21.07 -2.34 -21.13
N GLY A 403 -21.55 -3.56 -21.39
CA GLY A 403 -22.94 -3.79 -21.71
C GLY A 403 -23.72 -3.78 -20.39
N THR A 404 -24.39 -2.67 -20.09
CA THR A 404 -25.50 -2.58 -19.13
C THR A 404 -25.24 -3.15 -17.72
N TYR A 405 -24.82 -2.29 -16.78
CA TYR A 405 -25.26 -2.44 -15.40
C TYR A 405 -26.62 -1.72 -15.28
N ALA A 406 -27.70 -2.50 -15.36
CA ALA A 406 -29.05 -2.06 -15.01
C ALA A 406 -29.30 -2.26 -13.51
#